data_AF-T1PHW4-F1
#
_entry.id   AF-T1PHW4-F1
#
_cell.length_a   1.000
_cell.length_b   1.000
_cell.length_c   1.000
_cell.angle_alpha   90.00
_cell.angle_beta   90.00
_cell.angle_gamma   90.00
#
_symmetry.space_group_name_H-M   'P 1'
#
loop_
_entity.id
_entity.type
_entity.pdbx_description
1 polymer ?
#
loop_
_entity_poly.entity_id
_entity_poly.type
_entity_poly.pdbx_seq_one_letter_code
_entity_poly.pdbx_strand_id
1 'polypeptide(L)'
;MERNLAWGRSQLYYITNPVIGTNRTLNNYYVGTFEKGLSNCHTQYNTTYPVNYTHCLADVVSASNSYTAANQRTFSIQLETAKGTSNVYAKQTHEWCFAVQNSTITNLQRATTLIDQCLHEAEKEGSGCDNKGYYCENVLRLPSYLVDYKNLTMVNPFHGRNNTEKCLTLDIWYGAPKAV
;
A
#
# COMPACT_ATOMS: atom_id res chain seq x y z
N MET A 1 3.43 5.92 -9.12
CA MET A 1 2.76 5.72 -7.81
C MET A 1 1.24 5.55 -7.98
N GLU A 2 0.53 6.48 -8.63
CA GLU A 2 -0.94 6.40 -8.80
C GLU A 2 -1.44 5.09 -9.45
N ARG A 3 -0.74 4.61 -10.48
CA ARG A 3 -1.04 3.32 -11.13
C ARG A 3 -1.04 2.14 -10.15
N ASN A 4 -0.12 2.12 -9.19
CA ASN A 4 -0.02 1.05 -8.19
C ASN A 4 -1.17 1.13 -7.18
N LEU A 5 -1.54 2.35 -6.77
CA LEU A 5 -2.69 2.58 -5.90
C LEU A 5 -4.03 2.22 -6.59
N ALA A 6 -4.14 2.45 -7.90
CA ALA A 6 -5.32 2.05 -8.68
C ALA A 6 -5.46 0.53 -8.74
N TRP A 7 -4.35 -0.20 -8.91
CA TRP A 7 -4.36 -1.67 -8.88
C TRP A 7 -4.83 -2.22 -7.53
N GLY A 8 -4.36 -1.65 -6.42
CA GLY A 8 -4.80 -2.08 -5.09
C GLY A 8 -6.31 -1.93 -4.89
N ARG A 9 -6.89 -0.82 -5.38
CA ARG A 9 -8.34 -0.57 -5.32
C ARG A 9 -9.14 -1.55 -6.18
N SER A 10 -8.63 -1.94 -7.35
CA SER A 10 -9.36 -2.88 -8.22
C SER A 10 -9.50 -4.27 -7.58
N GLN A 11 -8.69 -4.62 -6.59
CA GLN A 11 -8.77 -5.92 -5.92
C GLN A 11 -9.92 -6.04 -4.91
N LEU A 12 -10.54 -4.92 -4.51
CA LEU A 12 -11.64 -4.92 -3.53
C LEU A 12 -12.79 -5.85 -3.92
N TYR A 13 -13.14 -5.89 -5.20
CA TYR A 13 -14.21 -6.74 -5.71
C TYR A 13 -13.98 -8.22 -5.39
N TYR A 14 -12.76 -8.73 -5.59
CA TYR A 14 -12.43 -10.13 -5.35
C TYR A 14 -12.47 -10.50 -3.86
N ILE A 15 -12.22 -9.52 -2.99
CA ILE A 15 -12.29 -9.69 -1.53
C ILE A 15 -13.75 -9.75 -1.07
N THR A 16 -14.62 -8.88 -1.61
CA THR A 16 -16.00 -8.73 -1.11
C THR A 16 -17.01 -9.65 -1.78
N ASN A 17 -16.79 -10.05 -3.04
CA ASN A 17 -17.79 -10.78 -3.82
C ASN A 17 -18.20 -12.15 -3.22
N PRO A 18 -17.28 -12.98 -2.68
CA PRO A 18 -17.66 -14.25 -2.05
C PRO A 18 -18.60 -14.06 -0.85
N VAL A 19 -18.30 -13.06 -0.02
CA VAL A 19 -19.07 -12.70 1.19
C VAL A 19 -20.49 -12.25 0.81
N ILE A 20 -20.59 -11.39 -0.20
CA ILE A 20 -21.88 -10.94 -0.76
C ILE A 20 -22.68 -12.12 -1.32
N GLY A 21 -22.01 -13.04 -2.03
CA GLY A 21 -22.61 -14.24 -2.59
C GLY A 21 -23.21 -15.14 -1.51
N THR A 22 -22.47 -15.42 -0.44
CA THR A 22 -22.96 -16.24 0.68
C THR A 22 -24.16 -15.59 1.38
N ASN A 23 -24.12 -14.27 1.61
CA ASN A 23 -25.27 -13.56 2.19
C ASN A 23 -26.52 -13.65 1.29
N ARG A 24 -26.36 -13.45 -0.03
CA ARG A 24 -27.46 -13.60 -0.99
C ARG A 24 -28.05 -15.00 -0.98
N THR A 25 -27.21 -16.03 -0.93
CA THR A 25 -27.65 -17.43 -0.86
C THR A 25 -28.44 -17.70 0.41
N LEU A 26 -27.99 -17.21 1.57
CA LEU A 26 -28.71 -17.33 2.83
C LEU A 26 -30.07 -16.61 2.78
N ASN A 27 -30.11 -15.39 2.25
CA ASN A 27 -31.36 -14.65 2.07
C ASN A 27 -32.35 -15.38 1.17
N ASN A 28 -31.87 -15.90 0.03
CA ASN A 28 -32.69 -16.68 -0.89
C ASN A 28 -33.23 -17.96 -0.26
N TYR A 29 -32.48 -18.60 0.64
CA TYR A 29 -32.96 -19.75 1.38
C TYR A 29 -34.11 -19.40 2.33
N TYR A 30 -34.01 -18.30 3.07
CA TYR A 30 -35.08 -17.89 3.97
C TYR A 30 -36.38 -17.59 3.22
N VAL A 31 -36.30 -16.75 2.18
CA VAL A 31 -37.48 -16.38 1.37
C VAL A 31 -38.01 -17.55 0.54
N GLY A 32 -37.10 -18.35 -0.04
CA GLY A 32 -37.47 -19.39 -1.01
C GLY A 32 -37.84 -20.73 -0.40
N THR A 33 -37.25 -21.08 0.74
CA THR A 33 -37.33 -22.43 1.32
C THR A 33 -37.96 -22.40 2.71
N PHE A 34 -37.49 -21.53 3.60
CA PHE A 34 -38.01 -21.50 4.97
C PHE A 34 -39.46 -21.02 5.00
N GLU A 35 -39.76 -19.87 4.40
CA GLU A 35 -41.13 -19.33 4.36
C GLU A 35 -42.11 -20.29 3.66
N LYS A 36 -41.68 -20.92 2.56
CA LYS A 36 -42.49 -21.96 1.90
C LYS A 36 -42.69 -23.20 2.78
N GLY A 37 -41.67 -23.63 3.51
CA GLY A 37 -41.77 -24.72 4.47
C GLY A 37 -42.83 -24.44 5.54
N LEU A 38 -42.82 -23.24 6.12
CA LEU A 38 -43.83 -22.80 7.09
C LEU A 38 -45.24 -22.79 6.48
N SER A 39 -45.39 -22.22 5.29
CA SER A 39 -46.67 -22.19 4.58
C SER A 39 -47.19 -23.61 4.27
N ASN A 40 -46.30 -24.53 3.90
CA ASN A 40 -46.65 -25.91 3.60
C ASN A 40 -47.10 -26.67 4.85
N CYS A 41 -46.43 -26.47 6.00
CA CYS A 41 -46.89 -27.04 7.26
C CYS A 41 -48.31 -26.60 7.59
N HIS A 42 -48.61 -25.31 7.37
CA HIS A 42 -49.93 -24.76 7.63
C HIS A 42 -51.02 -25.31 6.70
N THR A 43 -50.72 -25.46 5.40
CA THR A 43 -51.68 -25.99 4.44
C THR A 43 -51.92 -27.50 4.58
N GLN A 44 -50.89 -28.27 4.94
CA GLN A 44 -51.00 -29.73 5.13
C GLN A 44 -51.63 -30.10 6.48
N TYR A 45 -51.23 -29.42 7.55
CA TYR A 45 -51.68 -29.69 8.90
C TYR A 45 -52.42 -28.45 9.40
N ASN A 46 -53.71 -28.37 9.06
CA ASN A 46 -54.62 -27.38 9.63
C ASN A 46 -54.72 -27.56 11.16
N THR A 47 -55.39 -26.63 11.85
CA THR A 47 -55.70 -26.62 13.30
C THR A 47 -56.30 -27.93 13.83
N THR A 48 -56.79 -28.81 12.97
CA THR A 48 -57.34 -30.13 13.29
C THR A 48 -56.27 -31.15 13.74
N TYR A 49 -55.00 -30.98 13.34
CA TYR A 49 -53.89 -31.89 13.69
C TYR A 49 -52.71 -31.15 14.35
N PRO A 50 -52.90 -30.61 15.57
CA PRO A 50 -51.95 -29.70 16.20
C PRO A 50 -50.58 -30.33 16.47
N VAL A 51 -50.53 -31.63 16.77
CA VAL A 51 -49.28 -32.36 17.01
C VAL A 51 -48.45 -32.48 15.73
N ASN A 52 -49.08 -32.87 14.61
CA ASN A 52 -48.40 -33.00 13.32
C ASN A 52 -47.93 -31.64 12.78
N TYR A 53 -48.75 -30.60 12.97
CA TYR A 53 -48.37 -29.22 12.63
C TYR A 53 -47.12 -28.79 13.40
N THR A 54 -47.08 -29.03 14.71
CA THR A 54 -45.94 -28.68 15.57
C THR A 54 -44.66 -29.43 15.17
N HIS A 55 -44.76 -30.72 14.86
CA HIS A 55 -43.63 -31.51 14.37
C HIS A 55 -43.10 -30.98 13.03
N CYS A 56 -43.99 -30.68 12.08
CA CYS A 56 -43.61 -30.11 10.79
C CYS A 56 -42.85 -28.78 10.96
N LEU A 57 -43.35 -27.88 11.82
CA LEU A 57 -42.67 -26.62 12.11
C LEU A 57 -41.28 -26.84 12.74
N ALA A 58 -41.19 -27.77 13.70
CA ALA A 58 -39.92 -28.08 14.34
C ALA A 58 -38.88 -28.60 13.34
N ASP A 59 -39.28 -29.44 12.39
CA ASP A 59 -38.40 -29.96 11.34
C ASP A 59 -37.92 -28.85 10.39
N VAL A 60 -38.82 -27.98 9.95
CA VAL A 60 -38.48 -26.82 9.09
C VAL A 60 -37.51 -25.87 9.80
N VAL A 61 -37.74 -25.58 11.09
CA VAL A 61 -36.85 -24.74 11.89
C VAL A 61 -35.49 -25.42 12.10
N SER A 62 -35.48 -26.72 12.42
CA SER A 62 -34.24 -27.50 12.62
C SER A 62 -33.36 -27.52 11.36
N ALA A 63 -33.98 -27.76 10.20
CA ALA A 63 -33.31 -27.71 8.90
C ALA A 63 -32.73 -26.32 8.61
N SER A 64 -33.50 -25.27 8.91
CA SER A 64 -33.09 -23.88 8.67
C SER A 64 -31.96 -23.44 9.59
N ASN A 65 -31.98 -23.86 10.86
CA ASN A 65 -30.88 -23.63 11.80
C ASN A 65 -29.59 -24.31 11.32
N SER A 66 -29.68 -25.54 10.84
CA SER A 66 -28.54 -26.27 10.29
C SER A 66 -27.95 -25.58 9.06
N TYR A 67 -28.80 -25.12 8.14
CA TYR A 67 -28.39 -24.37 6.95
C TYR A 67 -27.73 -23.04 7.30
N THR A 68 -28.30 -22.33 8.27
CA THR A 68 -27.79 -21.04 8.76
C THR A 68 -26.43 -21.20 9.41
N ALA A 69 -26.26 -22.19 10.28
CA ALA A 69 -24.98 -22.49 10.93
C ALA A 69 -23.89 -22.84 9.89
N ALA A 70 -24.23 -23.60 8.85
CA ALA A 70 -23.32 -23.90 7.75
C ALA A 70 -22.91 -22.62 6.99
N ASN A 71 -23.85 -21.74 6.66
CA ASN A 71 -23.55 -20.47 5.99
C ASN A 71 -22.71 -19.54 6.87
N GLN A 72 -22.97 -19.49 8.17
CA GLN A 72 -22.18 -18.67 9.11
C GLN A 72 -20.72 -19.14 9.18
N ARG A 73 -20.47 -20.45 9.15
CA ARG A 73 -19.11 -21.01 9.07
C ARG A 73 -18.43 -20.59 7.77
N THR A 74 -19.11 -20.74 6.63
CA THR A 74 -18.59 -20.32 5.32
C THR A 74 -18.26 -18.83 5.30
N PHE A 75 -19.17 -17.99 5.80
CA PHE A 75 -18.98 -16.55 5.90
C PHE A 75 -17.76 -16.19 6.76
N SER A 76 -17.56 -16.88 7.88
CA SER A 76 -16.41 -16.67 8.77
C SER A 76 -15.09 -17.01 8.08
N ILE A 77 -15.04 -18.13 7.34
CA ILE A 77 -13.84 -18.53 6.57
C ILE A 77 -13.55 -17.52 5.46
N GLN A 78 -14.58 -17.07 4.75
CA GLN A 78 -14.43 -16.07 3.69
C GLN A 78 -13.93 -14.72 4.24
N LEU A 79 -14.40 -14.30 5.42
CA LEU A 79 -13.93 -13.08 6.09
C LEU A 79 -12.45 -13.18 6.49
N GLU A 80 -12.02 -14.29 7.06
CA GLU A 80 -10.60 -14.43 7.44
C GLU A 80 -9.70 -14.50 6.21
N THR A 81 -10.16 -15.19 5.15
CA THR A 81 -9.47 -15.20 3.85
C THR A 81 -9.37 -13.80 3.27
N ALA A 82 -10.48 -13.04 3.26
CA ALA A 82 -10.55 -11.66 2.78
C ALA A 82 -9.57 -10.74 3.53
N LYS A 83 -9.50 -10.86 4.85
CA LYS A 83 -8.55 -10.13 5.69
C LYS A 83 -7.10 -10.47 5.35
N GLY A 84 -6.78 -11.76 5.20
CA GLY A 84 -5.45 -12.22 4.80
C GLY A 84 -5.04 -11.66 3.42
N THR A 85 -5.91 -11.82 2.43
CA THR A 85 -5.69 -11.33 1.06
C THR A 85 -5.55 -9.80 1.02
N SER A 86 -6.39 -9.08 1.76
CA SER A 86 -6.31 -7.61 1.87
C SER A 86 -4.94 -7.16 2.39
N ASN A 87 -4.42 -7.81 3.43
CA ASN A 87 -3.09 -7.52 3.97
C ASN A 87 -1.98 -7.78 2.95
N VAL A 88 -2.08 -8.85 2.15
CA VAL A 88 -1.11 -9.15 1.09
C VAL A 88 -1.12 -8.05 0.02
N TYR A 89 -2.30 -7.65 -0.47
CA TYR A 89 -2.39 -6.60 -1.49
C TYR A 89 -1.94 -5.23 -0.97
N ALA A 90 -2.21 -4.91 0.29
CA ALA A 90 -1.72 -3.68 0.91
C ALA A 90 -0.17 -3.66 0.95
N LYS A 91 0.46 -4.75 1.39
CA LYS A 91 1.93 -4.89 1.40
C LYS A 91 2.52 -4.79 -0.01
N GLN A 92 1.95 -5.51 -0.97
CA GLN A 92 2.43 -5.49 -2.34
C GLN A 92 2.32 -4.09 -2.98
N THR A 93 1.20 -3.41 -2.75
CA THR A 93 1.01 -2.02 -3.23
C THR A 93 2.05 -1.09 -2.61
N HIS A 94 2.34 -1.26 -1.33
CA HIS A 94 3.35 -0.50 -0.61
C HIS A 94 4.75 -0.72 -1.20
N GLU A 95 5.17 -1.98 -1.36
CA GLU A 95 6.47 -2.35 -1.97
C GLU A 95 6.63 -1.74 -3.38
N TRP A 96 5.58 -1.80 -4.21
CA TRP A 96 5.61 -1.19 -5.54
C TRP A 96 5.73 0.33 -5.51
N CYS A 97 5.09 0.99 -4.54
CA CYS A 97 5.24 2.43 -4.38
C CYS A 97 6.67 2.81 -3.97
N PHE A 98 7.26 2.06 -3.04
CA PHE A 98 8.65 2.23 -2.61
C PHE A 98 9.64 1.99 -3.75
N ALA A 99 9.44 0.96 -4.57
CA ALA A 99 10.29 0.70 -5.72
C ALA A 99 10.32 1.88 -6.71
N VAL A 100 9.16 2.50 -6.98
CA VAL A 100 9.08 3.69 -7.84
C VAL A 100 9.82 4.87 -7.19
N GLN A 101 9.59 5.14 -5.91
CA GLN A 101 10.28 6.22 -5.20
C GLN A 101 11.80 6.05 -5.22
N ASN A 102 12.29 4.84 -4.93
CA ASN A 102 13.72 4.57 -4.90
C ASN A 102 14.37 4.73 -6.29
N SER A 103 13.68 4.27 -7.34
CA SER A 103 14.10 4.50 -8.73
C SER A 103 14.15 5.99 -9.07
N THR A 104 13.15 6.77 -8.66
CA THR A 104 13.15 8.23 -8.84
C THR A 104 14.32 8.90 -8.13
N ILE A 105 14.59 8.55 -6.86
CA ILE A 105 15.74 9.10 -6.11
C ILE A 105 17.05 8.75 -6.79
N THR A 106 17.22 7.50 -7.23
CA THR A 106 18.44 7.05 -7.92
C THR A 106 18.63 7.79 -9.25
N ASN A 107 17.56 8.01 -10.01
CA ASN A 107 17.63 8.75 -11.27
C ASN A 107 17.93 10.23 -11.04
N LEU A 108 17.38 10.84 -10.00
CA LEU A 108 17.73 12.21 -9.60
C LEU A 108 19.20 12.32 -9.22
N GLN A 109 19.71 11.41 -8.37
CA GLN A 109 21.13 11.36 -8.02
C GLN A 109 22.01 11.21 -9.27
N ARG A 110 21.66 10.31 -10.19
CA ARG A 110 22.38 10.15 -11.46
C ARG A 110 22.36 11.42 -12.29
N ALA A 111 21.20 12.08 -12.41
CA ALA A 111 21.09 13.33 -13.15
C ALA A 111 21.96 14.42 -12.54
N THR A 112 21.96 14.58 -11.21
CA THR A 112 22.83 15.51 -10.50
C THR A 112 24.30 15.20 -10.78
N THR A 113 24.72 13.93 -10.68
CA THR A 113 26.11 13.53 -10.99
C THR A 113 26.50 13.83 -12.44
N LEU A 114 25.62 13.60 -13.41
CA LEU A 114 25.88 13.90 -14.82
C LEU A 114 25.97 15.40 -15.08
N ILE A 115 25.14 16.20 -14.41
CA ILE A 115 25.21 17.67 -14.46
C ILE A 115 26.55 18.13 -13.88
N ASP A 116 26.94 17.64 -12.71
CA ASP A 116 28.22 17.99 -12.07
C ASP A 116 29.41 17.61 -12.97
N GLN A 117 29.39 16.42 -13.57
CA GLN A 117 30.42 15.97 -14.51
C GLN A 117 30.50 16.85 -15.76
N CYS A 118 29.36 17.20 -16.36
CA CYS A 118 29.32 18.10 -17.51
C CYS A 118 29.87 19.49 -17.16
N LEU A 119 29.55 20.03 -15.98
CA LEU A 119 30.09 21.29 -15.49
C LEU A 119 31.60 21.22 -15.24
N HIS A 120 32.12 20.09 -14.76
CA HIS A 120 33.56 19.86 -14.57
C HIS A 120 34.32 19.65 -15.88
N GLU A 121 33.74 18.96 -16.86
CA GLU A 121 34.37 18.68 -18.16
C GLU A 121 34.20 19.80 -19.20
N ALA A 122 33.41 20.84 -18.89
CA ALA A 122 33.27 22.05 -19.69
C ALA A 122 34.61 22.82 -19.88
N GLU A 123 35.64 22.52 -19.08
CA GLU A 123 37.00 23.06 -19.25
C GLU A 123 37.80 22.40 -20.39
N LYS A 124 37.43 21.20 -20.86
CA LYS A 124 38.16 20.49 -21.93
C LYS A 124 37.64 20.90 -23.31
N GLU A 125 38.55 21.22 -24.24
CA GLU A 125 38.19 21.43 -25.65
C GLU A 125 37.50 20.19 -26.24
N GLY A 126 36.28 20.36 -26.74
CA GLY A 126 35.49 19.32 -27.41
C GLY A 126 34.41 18.65 -26.56
N SER A 127 34.18 19.06 -25.31
CA SER A 127 32.99 18.61 -24.58
C SER A 127 31.73 19.25 -25.19
N GLY A 128 30.77 18.42 -25.61
CA GLY A 128 29.49 18.85 -26.20
C GLY A 128 28.51 19.48 -25.19
N CYS A 129 29.04 20.06 -24.10
CA CYS A 129 28.27 20.81 -23.11
C CYS A 129 28.25 22.28 -23.55
N ASP A 130 27.17 22.70 -24.23
CA ASP A 130 27.06 24.02 -24.89
C ASP A 130 27.07 25.23 -23.92
N ASN A 131 26.98 25.01 -22.60
CA ASN A 131 26.96 26.07 -21.59
C ASN A 131 28.28 26.14 -20.82
N LYS A 132 29.24 26.92 -21.34
CA LYS A 132 30.40 27.38 -20.57
C LYS A 132 29.94 28.38 -19.50
N GLY A 133 29.87 27.96 -18.24
CA GLY A 133 29.83 28.92 -17.15
C GLY A 133 29.19 28.45 -15.84
N TYR A 134 29.90 28.77 -14.76
CA TYR A 134 29.53 28.65 -13.34
C TYR A 134 29.69 27.27 -12.70
N TYR A 135 30.87 26.67 -12.80
CA TYR A 135 31.33 25.74 -11.77
C TYR A 135 32.04 26.53 -10.66
N CYS A 136 31.97 26.01 -9.44
CA CYS A 136 32.70 26.57 -8.32
C CYS A 136 33.94 25.75 -8.01
N GLU A 137 35.12 26.35 -8.16
CA GLU A 137 36.41 25.73 -7.82
C GLU A 137 36.53 25.43 -6.31
N ASN A 138 35.89 26.24 -5.47
CA ASN A 138 35.96 26.09 -4.02
C ASN A 138 34.89 25.12 -3.52
N VAL A 139 35.26 23.85 -3.41
CA VAL A 139 34.41 22.79 -2.84
C VAL A 139 34.87 22.47 -1.42
N LEU A 140 33.99 22.69 -0.43
CA LEU A 140 34.18 22.23 0.94
C LEU A 140 33.46 20.89 1.13
N ARG A 141 34.23 19.83 1.34
CA ARG A 141 33.68 18.51 1.67
C ARG A 141 33.32 18.42 3.14
N LEU A 142 32.03 18.22 3.41
CA LEU A 142 31.49 18.05 4.74
C LEU A 142 31.00 16.59 4.89
N PRO A 143 31.59 15.79 5.78
CA PRO A 143 31.00 14.51 6.10
C PRO A 143 29.62 14.68 6.74
N SER A 144 28.67 13.83 6.35
CA SER A 144 27.27 13.95 6.79
C SER A 144 27.07 13.95 8.32
N TYR A 145 27.97 13.33 9.09
CA TYR A 145 27.92 13.34 10.56
C TYR A 145 28.19 14.71 11.19
N LEU A 146 28.75 15.68 10.44
CA LEU A 146 28.94 17.06 10.90
C LEU A 146 27.69 17.94 10.70
N VAL A 147 26.69 17.44 9.99
CA VAL A 147 25.41 18.14 9.77
C VAL A 147 24.44 17.71 10.88
N ASP A 148 24.37 18.49 11.95
CA ASP A 148 23.41 18.25 13.03
C ASP A 148 22.06 18.91 12.73
N TYR A 149 21.04 18.08 12.45
CA TYR A 149 19.68 18.56 12.16
C TYR A 149 18.99 19.22 13.37
N LYS A 150 19.52 19.06 14.58
CA LYS A 150 19.02 19.72 15.79
C LYS A 150 19.70 21.06 16.06
N ASN A 151 20.81 21.34 15.39
CA ASN A 151 21.54 22.58 15.53
C ASN A 151 21.31 23.47 14.30
N LEU A 152 20.69 24.63 14.51
CA LEU A 152 20.43 25.60 13.44
C LEU A 152 21.69 26.36 12.98
N THR A 153 22.84 26.08 13.59
CA THR A 153 24.12 26.77 13.31
C THR A 153 25.20 25.79 12.88
N MET A 154 26.12 26.25 12.04
CA MET A 154 27.26 25.50 11.51
C MET A 154 28.53 26.33 11.65
N VAL A 155 29.69 25.67 11.77
CA VAL A 155 31.00 26.34 11.73
C VAL A 155 31.14 27.14 10.44
N ASN A 156 31.50 28.42 10.56
CA ASN A 156 31.57 29.33 9.43
C ASN A 156 32.63 28.87 8.40
N PRO A 157 32.23 28.40 7.21
CA PRO A 157 33.16 27.90 6.21
C PRO A 157 33.99 29.01 5.54
N PHE A 158 33.62 30.28 5.76
CA PHE A 158 34.32 31.47 5.27
C PHE A 158 35.34 32.02 6.26
N HIS A 159 35.47 31.43 7.46
CA HIS A 159 36.39 31.92 8.47
C HIS A 159 37.86 31.72 8.03
N GLY A 160 38.61 32.82 7.90
CA GLY A 160 40.01 32.81 7.47
C GLY A 160 40.23 32.74 5.95
N ARG A 161 39.15 32.78 5.14
CA ARG A 161 39.26 32.88 3.68
C ARG A 161 39.35 34.35 3.25
N ASN A 162 40.22 34.65 2.28
CA ASN A 162 40.31 36.00 1.71
C ASN A 162 39.09 36.29 0.84
N ASN A 163 38.64 37.56 0.80
CA ASN A 163 37.48 38.05 0.04
C ASN A 163 37.57 37.90 -1.50
N THR A 164 38.54 37.13 -2.00
CA THR A 164 38.81 36.87 -3.42
C THR A 164 38.11 35.62 -3.96
N GLU A 165 37.54 34.78 -3.11
CA GLU A 165 36.80 33.58 -3.52
C GLU A 165 35.40 33.96 -4.04
N LYS A 166 35.10 33.62 -5.30
CA LYS A 166 33.87 34.05 -6.01
C LYS A 166 32.64 33.17 -5.74
N CYS A 167 32.85 32.00 -5.13
CA CYS A 167 31.81 31.01 -4.87
C CYS A 167 32.32 30.01 -3.81
N LEU A 168 31.40 29.30 -3.15
CA LEU A 168 31.68 28.14 -2.29
C LEU A 168 30.58 27.10 -2.49
N THR A 169 30.96 25.85 -2.80
CA THR A 169 30.06 24.70 -2.84
C THR A 169 30.28 23.82 -1.61
N LEU A 170 29.19 23.42 -0.94
CA LEU A 170 29.23 22.43 0.14
C LEU A 170 28.91 21.05 -0.43
N ASP A 171 29.90 20.16 -0.43
CA ASP A 171 29.74 18.76 -0.86
C ASP A 171 29.55 17.87 0.37
N ILE A 172 28.29 17.51 0.65
CA ILE A 172 27.95 16.66 1.80
C ILE A 172 28.05 15.19 1.39
N TRP A 173 29.07 14.51 1.90
CA TRP A 173 29.34 13.12 1.54
C TRP A 173 28.94 12.15 2.64
N TYR A 174 28.32 11.03 2.24
CA TYR A 174 28.04 9.89 3.11
C TYR A 174 29.21 8.92 3.04
N GLY A 175 30.18 9.08 3.94
CA GLY A 175 31.20 8.07 4.14
C GLY A 175 30.61 6.83 4.78
N ALA A 176 30.94 5.66 4.24
CA ALA A 176 30.67 4.40 4.93
C ALA A 176 31.24 4.50 6.36
N PRO A 177 30.48 4.07 7.39
CA PRO A 177 30.99 4.07 8.76
C PRO A 177 32.28 3.25 8.78
N LYS A 178 33.35 3.83 9.35
CA LYS A 178 34.54 3.04 9.67
C LYS A 178 34.08 1.95 10.64
N ALA A 179 34.20 0.70 10.21
CA ALA A 179 34.11 -0.44 11.10
C ALA A 179 35.15 -0.25 12.21
N VAL A 180 34.68 -0.23 13.45
CA VAL A 180 35.52 -0.42 14.65
C VAL A 180 35.82 -1.90 14.77
#